data_AF-A0A815U6C6-F1
#
_entry.id   AF-A0A815U6C6-F1
#
_cell.length_a   1.000
_cell.length_b   1.000
_cell.length_c   1.000
_cell.angle_alpha   90.00
_cell.angle_beta   90.00
_cell.angle_gamma   90.00
#
_symmetry.space_group_name_H-M   'P 1'
#
loop_
_entity.id
_entity.type
_entity.pdbx_description
1 polymer ?
#
loop_
_entity_poly.entity_id
_entity_poly.type
_entity_poly.pdbx_seq_one_letter_code
_entity_poly.pdbx_strand_id
1 'polypeptide(L)'
;MRAMAVFDILMLCGWIIDHYVSSIHGFSFSERTIPLCKFFSFLNYFAAQSSAWLRVFISLDRYLSLSSLHRTWFGKSKIILIIIACIMIILLLFNFHIFIVVCYYGPNGTISV
;
A
#
# COMPACT_ATOMS: atom_id res chain seq x y z
N MET A 1 3.04 9.67 -11.61
CA MET A 1 2.50 8.50 -12.35
C MET A 1 3.32 7.23 -12.12
N ARG A 2 4.64 7.22 -12.33
CA ARG A 2 5.48 6.02 -12.10
C ARG A 2 5.32 5.39 -10.70
N ALA A 3 5.29 6.21 -9.64
CA ALA A 3 5.08 5.71 -8.28
C ALA A 3 3.76 4.93 -8.10
N MET A 4 2.65 5.39 -8.70
CA MET A 4 1.38 4.67 -8.64
C MET A 4 1.48 3.30 -9.33
N ALA A 5 2.08 3.25 -10.52
CA ALA A 5 2.26 2.00 -11.23
C ALA A 5 3.08 0.98 -10.42
N VAL A 6 4.09 1.44 -9.67
CA VAL A 6 4.85 0.57 -8.77
C VAL A 6 3.96 -0.01 -7.68
N PHE A 7 3.12 0.79 -7.02
CA PHE A 7 2.20 0.29 -5.99
C PHE A 7 1.10 -0.62 -6.56
N ASP A 8 0.57 -0.30 -7.73
CA ASP A 8 -0.43 -1.13 -8.40
C ASP A 8 0.16 -2.50 -8.79
N ILE A 9 1.39 -2.53 -9.33
CA ILE A 9 2.11 -3.78 -9.63
C ILE A 9 2.40 -4.55 -8.34
N LEU A 10 2.86 -3.86 -7.29
CA LEU A 10 3.20 -4.51 -6.01
C LEU A 10 1.97 -5.20 -5.39
N MET A 11 0.82 -4.52 -5.40
CA MET A 11 -0.45 -5.08 -4.94
C MET A 11 -0.88 -6.28 -5.79
N LEU A 12 -0.77 -6.16 -7.12
CA LEU A 12 -1.09 -7.26 -8.03
C LEU A 12 -0.19 -8.47 -7.81
N CYS A 13 1.12 -8.27 -7.63
CA CYS A 13 2.07 -9.33 -7.33
C CYS A 13 1.75 -10.01 -5.99
N GLY A 14 1.44 -9.24 -4.95
CA GLY A 14 1.05 -9.79 -3.65
C GLY A 14 -0.18 -10.70 -3.75
N TRP A 15 -1.21 -10.23 -4.47
CA TRP A 15 -2.43 -11.00 -4.70
C TRP A 15 -2.20 -12.25 -5.56
N ILE A 16 -1.47 -12.14 -6.67
CA ILE A 16 -1.16 -13.28 -7.55
C ILE A 16 -0.38 -14.36 -6.79
N ILE A 17 0.62 -13.96 -6.01
CA ILE A 17 1.46 -14.88 -5.25
C ILE A 17 0.63 -15.64 -4.21
N ASP A 18 -0.23 -14.95 -3.46
CA ASP A 18 -1.09 -15.59 -2.47
C ASP A 18 -2.11 -16.53 -3.12
N HIS A 19 -2.72 -16.12 -4.24
CA HIS A 19 -3.67 -16.97 -4.97
C HIS A 19 -3.02 -18.20 -5.58
N TYR A 20 -1.81 -18.06 -6.14
CA TYR A 20 -1.03 -19.16 -6.69
C TYR A 20 -0.69 -20.18 -5.60
N VAL A 21 -0.19 -19.73 -4.45
CA VAL A 21 0.21 -20.62 -3.35
C VAL A 21 -1.00 -21.28 -2.70
N SER A 22 -2.09 -20.56 -2.52
CA SER A 22 -3.36 -21.12 -2.06
C SER A 22 -3.88 -22.21 -3.01
N SER A 23 -3.87 -21.96 -4.31
CA SER A 23 -4.39 -22.91 -5.31
C SER A 23 -3.50 -24.14 -5.51
N ILE A 24 -2.17 -24.00 -5.46
CA ILE A 24 -1.23 -25.10 -5.78
C ILE A 24 -0.79 -25.85 -4.53
N HIS A 25 -0.59 -25.15 -3.41
CA HIS A 25 -0.05 -25.72 -2.19
C HIS A 25 -1.07 -25.86 -1.05
N GLY A 26 -2.29 -25.34 -1.22
CA GLY A 26 -3.37 -25.49 -0.26
C GLY A 26 -3.20 -24.68 1.03
N PHE A 27 -2.34 -23.67 1.05
CA PHE A 27 -2.15 -22.76 2.18
C PHE A 27 -2.04 -21.30 1.72
N SER A 28 -2.44 -20.35 2.57
CA SER A 28 -2.21 -18.91 2.34
C SER A 28 -0.95 -18.43 3.06
N PHE A 29 -0.33 -17.34 2.60
CA PHE A 29 0.82 -16.76 3.32
C PHE A 29 0.43 -16.22 4.70
N SER A 30 -0.84 -15.86 4.86
CA SER A 30 -1.44 -15.38 6.11
C SER A 30 -1.53 -16.48 7.17
N GLU A 31 -1.70 -17.74 6.76
CA GLU A 31 -1.87 -18.87 7.70
C GLU A 31 -0.55 -19.57 8.06
N ARG A 32 0.55 -19.26 7.38
CA ARG A 32 1.80 -20.04 7.50
C ARG A 32 2.66 -19.63 8.68
N THR A 33 3.01 -18.35 8.79
CA THR A 33 3.79 -17.82 9.92
C THR A 33 3.33 -16.40 10.26
N ILE A 34 3.38 -16.03 11.54
CA ILE A 34 3.00 -14.68 11.98
C ILE A 34 3.81 -13.58 11.26
N PRO A 35 5.14 -13.71 11.05
CA PRO A 35 5.89 -12.69 10.32
C PRO A 35 5.42 -12.55 8.86
N LEU A 36 5.14 -13.65 8.17
CA LEU A 36 4.62 -13.62 6.80
C LEU A 36 3.24 -12.96 6.76
N CYS A 37 2.35 -13.35 7.67
CA CYS A 37 1.01 -12.79 7.79
C CYS A 37 1.04 -11.27 8.00
N LYS A 38 1.84 -10.80 8.98
CA LYS A 38 2.00 -9.36 9.24
C LYS A 38 2.56 -8.61 8.04
N PHE A 39 3.57 -9.17 7.38
CA PHE A 39 4.20 -8.55 6.22
C PHE A 39 3.25 -8.45 5.02
N PHE A 40 2.58 -9.55 4.65
CA PHE A 40 1.67 -9.57 3.50
C PHE A 40 0.40 -8.74 3.75
N SER A 41 -0.19 -8.82 4.95
CA SER A 41 -1.33 -7.98 5.34
C SER A 41 -0.96 -6.49 5.31
N PHE A 42 0.20 -6.13 5.87
CA PHE A 42 0.69 -4.75 5.78
C PHE A 42 0.91 -4.31 4.34
N LEU A 43 1.61 -5.11 3.53
CA LEU A 43 1.98 -4.74 2.17
C LEU A 43 0.75 -4.58 1.27
N ASN A 44 -0.23 -5.48 1.35
CA ASN A 44 -1.47 -5.38 0.59
C ASN A 44 -2.26 -4.11 0.96
N TYR A 45 -2.38 -3.82 2.26
CA TYR A 45 -3.13 -2.67 2.72
C TYR A 45 -2.41 -1.34 2.42
N PHE A 46 -1.10 -1.30 2.69
CA PHE A 46 -0.25 -0.14 2.44
C PHE A 46 -0.14 0.21 0.95
N ALA A 47 0.04 -0.78 0.08
CA ALA A 47 0.15 -0.55 -1.35
C ALA A 47 -1.17 0.00 -1.93
N ALA A 48 -2.31 -0.60 -1.54
CA ALA A 48 -3.63 -0.14 -1.97
C ALA A 48 -3.92 1.30 -1.51
N GLN A 49 -3.69 1.60 -0.22
CA GLN A 49 -3.87 2.96 0.29
C GLN A 49 -2.92 3.96 -0.36
N SER A 50 -1.65 3.60 -0.56
CA SER A 50 -0.67 4.47 -1.20
C SER A 50 -1.07 4.81 -2.63
N SER A 51 -1.53 3.82 -3.42
CA SER A 51 -2.06 4.07 -4.76
C SER A 51 -3.29 4.99 -4.74
N ALA A 52 -4.25 4.74 -3.84
CA ALA A 52 -5.46 5.55 -3.71
C ALA A 52 -5.15 7.02 -3.38
N TRP A 53 -4.32 7.27 -2.37
CA TRP A 53 -3.96 8.64 -1.98
C TRP A 53 -3.17 9.36 -3.07
N LEU A 54 -2.22 8.68 -3.74
CA LEU A 54 -1.52 9.28 -4.88
C LEU A 54 -2.48 9.70 -6.00
N ARG A 55 -3.54 8.91 -6.28
CA ARG A 55 -4.58 9.28 -7.25
C ARG A 55 -5.39 10.51 -6.81
N VAL A 56 -5.70 10.63 -5.52
CA VAL A 56 -6.37 11.82 -4.95
C VAL A 56 -5.51 13.07 -5.17
N PHE A 57 -4.23 13.03 -4.77
CA PHE A 57 -3.33 14.18 -4.91
C PHE A 57 -3.10 14.59 -6.37
N ILE A 58 -2.99 13.64 -7.29
CA ILE A 58 -2.83 13.93 -8.72
C ILE A 58 -4.12 14.53 -9.30
N SER A 59 -5.29 14.01 -8.90
CA SER A 59 -6.58 14.57 -9.33
C SER A 59 -6.77 15.99 -8.81
N LEU A 60 -6.37 16.24 -7.55
CA LEU A 60 -6.41 17.56 -6.94
C LEU A 60 -5.45 18.55 -7.64
N ASP A 61 -4.21 18.14 -7.95
CA ASP A 61 -3.29 18.98 -8.71
C ASP A 61 -3.81 19.31 -10.12
N ARG A 62 -4.37 18.32 -10.84
CA ARG A 62 -5.00 18.55 -12.15
C ARG A 62 -6.18 19.51 -12.06
N TYR A 63 -7.03 19.36 -11.05
CA TYR A 63 -8.14 20.27 -10.81
C TYR A 63 -7.65 21.71 -10.55
N LEU A 64 -6.68 21.88 -9.65
CA LEU A 64 -6.08 23.18 -9.35
C LEU A 64 -5.39 23.80 -10.57
N SER A 65 -4.74 22.99 -11.40
CA SER A 65 -4.12 23.41 -12.66
C SER A 65 -5.14 23.99 -13.64
N LEU A 66 -6.32 23.38 -13.74
CA LEU A 66 -7.38 23.78 -14.67
C LEU A 66 -8.20 24.97 -14.14
N SER A 67 -8.34 25.08 -12.82
CA SER A 67 -9.14 26.13 -12.16
C SER A 67 -8.44 27.51 -12.06
N SER A 68 -7.28 27.68 -12.68
CA SER A 68 -6.54 28.95 -12.81
C SER A 68 -6.20 29.72 -11.51
N LEU A 69 -6.18 29.07 -10.34
CA LEU A 69 -5.89 29.75 -9.06
C LEU A 69 -4.41 29.71 -8.63
N HIS A 70 -3.57 28.84 -9.20
CA HIS A 70 -2.19 28.73 -8.77
C HIS A 70 -1.24 28.06 -9.79
N ARG A 71 0.05 28.42 -9.73
CA ARG A 71 1.12 27.75 -10.48
C ARG A 71 1.23 26.31 -9.96
N THR A 72 1.07 25.32 -10.84
CA THR A 72 1.04 23.89 -10.44
C THR A 72 2.26 23.48 -9.64
N TRP A 73 2.03 22.85 -8.49
CA TRP A 73 3.10 22.36 -7.62
C TRP A 73 3.83 21.19 -8.28
N PHE A 74 3.16 20.47 -9.19
CA PHE A 74 3.73 19.39 -9.99
C PHE A 74 4.54 19.84 -11.22
N GLY A 75 4.82 21.14 -11.37
CA GLY A 75 5.73 21.61 -12.43
C GLY A 75 7.22 21.39 -12.14
N LYS A 76 7.60 21.17 -10.86
CA LYS A 76 9.01 20.98 -10.45
C LYS A 76 9.24 19.58 -9.89
N SER A 77 10.01 18.77 -10.63
CA SER A 77 10.32 17.36 -10.28
C SER A 77 10.79 17.16 -8.83
N LYS A 78 11.63 18.06 -8.29
CA LYS A 78 12.10 17.99 -6.90
C LYS A 78 10.97 18.13 -5.87
N ILE A 79 10.01 19.03 -6.09
CA ILE A 79 8.89 19.26 -5.17
C ILE A 79 7.95 18.05 -5.17
N ILE A 80 7.70 17.46 -6.34
CA ILE A 80 6.87 16.25 -6.48
C ILE A 80 7.46 15.09 -5.68
N LEU A 81 8.78 14.89 -5.75
CA LEU A 81 9.44 13.83 -4.99
C LEU A 81 9.28 14.03 -3.48
N ILE A 82 9.41 15.27 -3.00
CA ILE A 82 9.22 15.59 -1.58
C ILE A 82 7.77 15.33 -1.16
N ILE A 83 6.79 15.77 -1.96
CA ILE A 83 5.36 15.55 -1.67
C ILE A 83 5.06 14.04 -1.60
N ILE A 84 5.52 13.26 -2.59
CA ILE A 84 5.35 11.81 -2.59
C ILE A 84 5.99 11.20 -1.35
N ALA A 85 7.25 11.56 -1.03
CA ALA A 85 7.93 11.05 0.16
C ALA A 85 7.17 11.37 1.45
N CYS A 86 6.66 12.59 1.61
CA CYS A 86 5.84 12.98 2.75
C CYS A 86 4.55 12.15 2.84
N ILE A 87 3.83 11.96 1.74
CA ILE A 87 2.62 11.12 1.70
C ILE A 87 2.96 9.69 2.11
N MET A 88 4.03 9.12 1.57
CA MET A 88 4.46 7.75 1.89
C MET A 88 4.80 7.60 3.38
N ILE A 89 5.50 8.58 3.97
CA ILE A 89 5.84 8.55 5.40
C ILE A 89 4.59 8.63 6.27
N ILE A 90 3.65 9.52 5.94
CA ILE A 90 2.39 9.66 6.69
C ILE A 90 1.59 8.35 6.62
N LEU A 91 1.48 7.75 5.42
CA LEU A 91 0.78 6.49 5.26
C LEU A 91 1.50 5.34 5.96
N LEU A 92 2.83 5.34 6.00
CA LEU A 92 3.61 4.33 6.71
C LEU A 92 3.30 4.39 8.22
N LEU A 93 3.33 5.59 8.79
CA LEU A 93 3.00 5.83 10.20
C LEU A 93 1.55 5.45 10.50
N PHE A 94 0.62 5.84 9.63
CA PHE A 94 -0.79 5.51 9.81
C PHE A 94 -1.02 4.00 9.76
N ASN A 95 -0.38 3.28 8.84
CA ASN A 95 -0.55 1.83 8.68
C ASN A 95 0.31 0.98 9.62
N PHE A 96 1.16 1.60 10.44
CA PHE A 96 2.03 0.88 11.37
C PHE A 96 1.26 0.02 12.38
N HIS A 97 0.02 0.41 12.73
CA HIS A 97 -0.85 -0.38 13.61
C HIS A 97 -1.13 -1.80 13.07
N ILE A 98 -1.12 -1.99 11.74
CA ILE A 98 -1.38 -3.29 11.10
C ILE A 98 -0.28 -4.30 11.47
N PHE A 99 0.98 -3.86 11.56
CA PHE A 99 2.08 -4.73 12.01
C PHE A 99 1.88 -5.27 13.42
N ILE A 100 1.17 -4.54 14.27
CA ILE A 100 0.98 -4.91 15.67
C ILE A 100 -0.23 -5.83 15.80
N VAL A 101 -1.35 -5.45 15.20
CA VAL A 101 -2.69 -6.01 15.54
C VAL A 101 -3.11 -7.17 14.64
N VAL A 102 -2.67 -7.22 13.37
CA VAL A 102 -3.41 -7.97 12.33
C VAL A 102 -3.25 -9.49 12.37
N CYS A 103 -2.25 -10.06 13.04
CA CYS A 103 -2.12 -11.52 13.14
C CYS A 103 -1.60 -11.94 14.51
N TYR A 104 -2.26 -12.93 15.10
CA TYR A 104 -1.93 -13.50 16.40
C TYR A 104 -2.12 -15.02 16.43
N TYR A 105 -1.47 -15.70 17.38
CA TYR A 105 -1.70 -17.13 17.62
C TYR A 105 -3.03 -17.32 18.34
N GLY A 106 -3.93 -18.09 17.75
CA GLY A 106 -5.13 -18.58 18.41
C GLY A 106 -4.80 -19.68 19.43
N PRO A 107 -5.76 -20.02 20.30
CA PRO A 107 -5.58 -21.02 21.36
C PRO A 107 -5.25 -22.43 20.85
N ASN A 108 -5.57 -22.73 19.59
CA ASN A 108 -5.29 -24.02 18.94
C ASN A 108 -3.93 -24.05 18.20
N GLY A 109 -3.10 -23.02 18.33
CA GLY A 109 -1.84 -22.89 17.58
C GLY A 109 -2.03 -22.48 16.12
N THR A 110 -3.27 -22.26 15.67
CA THR A 110 -3.61 -21.72 14.35
C THR A 110 -3.40 -20.20 14.34
N ILE A 111 -2.93 -19.65 13.23
CA ILE A 111 -2.80 -18.20 13.05
C ILE A 111 -4.17 -17.65 12.65
N SER A 112 -4.68 -16.71 13.43
CA SER A 112 -5.89 -15.94 13.10
C SER A 112 -5.49 -14.54 12.63
N VAL A 113 -6.16 -14.09 11.57
CA VAL A 113 -6.07 -12.75 10.99
C VAL A 113 -7.23 -11.91 11.49
#